data_AF-A0A1S3JLC1-F1
#
_entry.id   AF-A0A1S3JLC1-F1
#
_cell.length_a   1.000
_cell.length_b   1.000
_cell.length_c   1.000
_cell.angle_alpha   90.00
_cell.angle_beta   90.00
_cell.angle_gamma   90.00
#
_symmetry.space_group_name_H-M   'P 1'
#
loop_
_entity.id
_entity.type
_entity.pdbx_description
1 polymer ?
#
loop_
_entity_poly.entity_id
_entity_poly.type
_entity_poly.pdbx_seq_one_letter_code
_entity_poly.pdbx_strand_id
1 'polypeptide(L)'
;MCLDCVKEEYPDRETVCIETGSYLMNFAKCAHCNNLGDVKIVNRTEEEEDGEELITYQHVCQECGHIIANHRYSFYVEDDEYQMYEMECLLCGRGEDSRSVMPTDPKHMQQLF
;
A
#
# COMPACT_ATOMS: atom_id res chain seq x y z
N MET A 1 14.52 -2.87 3.57
CA MET A 1 13.30 -3.09 4.37
C MET A 1 13.71 -3.78 5.66
N CYS A 2 13.16 -3.39 6.81
CA CYS A 2 13.61 -3.86 8.12
C CYS A 2 12.44 -4.50 8.88
N LEU A 3 12.52 -5.82 9.06
CA LEU A 3 11.50 -6.63 9.75
C LEU A 3 11.38 -6.25 11.23
N ASP A 4 12.50 -5.89 11.86
CA ASP A 4 12.55 -5.48 13.27
C ASP A 4 11.86 -4.13 13.54
N CYS A 5 11.50 -3.38 12.49
CA CYS A 5 10.77 -2.12 12.63
C CYS A 5 9.24 -2.29 12.66
N VAL A 6 8.73 -3.44 12.24
CA VAL A 6 7.30 -3.72 12.11
C VAL A 6 6.85 -4.78 13.12
N LYS A 7 5.56 -4.80 13.47
CA LYS A 7 4.99 -5.83 14.35
C LYS A 7 4.68 -7.10 13.58
N GLU A 8 4.20 -6.93 12.35
CA GLU A 8 3.80 -8.00 11.43
C GLU A 8 4.30 -7.66 10.03
N GLU A 9 4.80 -8.66 9.33
CA GLU A 9 5.28 -8.53 7.96
C GLU A 9 4.11 -8.57 7.00
N TYR A 10 3.96 -7.52 6.17
CA TYR A 10 2.92 -7.48 5.13
C TYR A 10 1.52 -7.84 5.68
N PRO A 11 1.01 -7.11 6.71
CA PRO A 11 -0.30 -7.41 7.29
C PRO A 11 -1.37 -7.45 6.19
N ASP A 12 -2.28 -8.39 6.27
CA ASP A 12 -3.40 -8.47 5.32
C ASP A 12 -4.33 -7.26 5.51
N ARG A 13 -4.63 -6.57 4.41
CA ARG A 13 -5.49 -5.39 4.34
C ARG A 13 -6.75 -5.66 3.55
N GLU A 14 -6.98 -6.91 3.14
CA GLU A 14 -8.12 -7.33 2.32
C GLU A 14 -8.21 -6.44 1.06
N THR A 15 -9.26 -5.63 0.96
CA THR A 15 -9.51 -4.73 -0.18
C THR A 15 -8.94 -3.32 0.01
N VAL A 16 -8.26 -3.04 1.12
CA VAL A 16 -7.73 -1.70 1.41
C VAL A 16 -6.38 -1.50 0.73
N CYS A 17 -6.43 -0.87 -0.45
CA CYS A 17 -5.27 -0.42 -1.20
C CYS A 17 -5.11 1.10 -1.05
N ILE A 18 -3.97 1.57 -0.53
CA ILE A 18 -3.72 3.01 -0.33
C ILE A 18 -2.52 3.47 -1.17
N GLU A 19 -2.69 4.57 -1.89
CA GLU A 19 -1.63 5.25 -2.65
C GLU A 19 -0.73 6.15 -1.77
N THR A 20 -1.19 6.50 -0.56
CA THR A 20 -0.51 7.43 0.34
C THR A 20 -0.78 7.11 1.81
N GLY A 21 0.12 7.55 2.69
CA GLY A 21 0.00 7.40 4.13
C GLY A 21 0.97 6.37 4.71
N SER A 22 0.77 5.99 5.96
CA SER A 22 1.61 5.01 6.65
C SER A 22 0.78 4.30 7.72
N TYR A 23 0.84 2.96 7.78
CA TYR A 23 0.09 2.21 8.79
C TYR A 23 0.84 2.18 10.12
N LEU A 24 0.81 3.30 10.86
CA LEU A 24 1.55 3.48 12.12
C LEU A 24 1.17 2.45 13.20
N MET A 25 -0.02 1.83 13.12
CA MET A 25 -0.42 0.77 14.05
C MET A 25 0.47 -0.48 13.92
N ASN A 26 1.03 -0.75 12.74
CA ASN A 26 1.99 -1.83 12.50
C ASN A 26 3.45 -1.41 12.78
N PHE A 27 3.73 -0.12 12.99
CA PHE A 27 5.07 0.32 13.37
C PHE A 27 5.36 -0.08 14.82
N ALA A 28 6.43 -0.84 15.04
CA ALA A 28 6.83 -1.29 16.37
C ALA A 28 7.75 -0.27 17.05
N LYS A 29 8.88 0.04 16.40
CA LYS A 29 9.89 1.05 16.75
C LYS A 29 10.97 1.02 15.68
N CYS A 30 11.78 2.05 15.52
CA CYS A 30 12.94 1.92 14.63
C CYS A 30 13.99 0.99 15.23
N ALA A 31 14.37 -0.09 14.55
CA ALA A 31 15.41 -1.02 15.00
C ALA A 31 16.80 -0.37 15.10
N HIS A 32 17.05 0.69 14.32
CA HIS A 32 18.34 1.37 14.28
C HIS A 32 18.53 2.37 15.43
N CYS A 33 17.56 3.27 15.65
CA CYS A 33 17.67 4.29 16.71
C CYS A 33 16.83 4.00 17.96
N ASN A 34 16.04 2.92 17.97
CA ASN A 34 15.09 2.55 19.02
C ASN A 34 14.02 3.60 19.33
N ASN A 35 13.83 4.60 18.46
CA ASN A 35 12.82 5.62 18.63
C ASN A 35 11.44 5.12 18.15
N LEU A 36 10.40 5.50 18.88
CA LEU A 36 8.97 5.28 18.59
C LEU A 36 8.35 6.47 17.85
N GLY A 37 9.17 7.42 17.40
CA GLY A 37 8.74 8.60 16.66
C GLY A 37 8.13 8.27 15.30
N ASP A 38 7.88 9.31 14.51
CA ASP A 38 7.12 9.20 13.27
C ASP A 38 7.91 8.58 12.11
N VAL A 39 7.13 8.11 11.14
CA VAL A 39 7.59 7.61 9.85
C VAL A 39 7.35 8.67 8.78
N LYS A 40 8.38 8.95 7.99
CA LYS A 40 8.34 9.91 6.89
C LYS A 40 8.33 9.18 5.55
N ILE A 41 7.58 9.72 4.59
CA ILE A 41 7.59 9.26 3.19
C ILE A 41 8.65 10.03 2.40
N VAL A 42 9.47 9.30 1.63
CA VAL A 42 10.50 9.85 0.74
C VAL A 42 10.56 9.09 -0.59
N ASN A 43 11.24 9.66 -1.57
CA ASN A 43 11.49 9.04 -2.88
C ASN A 43 10.21 8.55 -3.57
N ARG A 44 9.15 9.36 -3.52
CA ARG A 44 7.90 9.06 -4.21
C ARG A 44 8.05 9.22 -5.71
N THR A 45 7.69 8.19 -6.45
CA THR A 45 7.59 8.18 -7.92
C THR A 45 6.18 7.78 -8.33
N GLU A 46 5.74 8.34 -9.45
CA GLU A 46 4.51 8.00 -10.15
C GLU A 46 4.90 7.71 -11.59
N GLU A 47 4.55 6.53 -12.08
CA GLU A 47 4.83 6.06 -13.43
C GLU A 47 3.50 5.66 -14.06
N GLU A 48 3.22 6.17 -15.26
CA GLU A 48 2.03 5.82 -16.03
C GLU A 48 2.51 5.22 -17.36
N GLU A 49 2.30 3.93 -17.56
CA GLU A 49 2.71 3.21 -18.78
C GLU A 49 1.58 2.29 -19.24
N ASP A 50 1.19 2.38 -20.52
CA ASP A 50 0.16 1.54 -21.14
C ASP A 50 -1.18 1.41 -20.39
N GLY A 51 -1.56 2.42 -19.60
CA GLY A 51 -2.80 2.42 -18.82
C GLY A 51 -2.69 1.79 -17.42
N GLU A 52 -1.48 1.41 -17.00
CA GLU A 52 -1.12 1.09 -15.62
C GLU A 52 -0.51 2.33 -14.94
N GLU A 53 -1.03 2.68 -13.76
CA GLU A 53 -0.48 3.65 -12.86
C GLU A 53 0.28 2.93 -11.73
N LEU A 54 1.57 3.20 -11.59
CA LEU A 54 2.43 2.64 -10.56
C LEU A 54 2.97 3.75 -9.66
N ILE A 55 2.65 3.66 -8.37
CA ILE A 55 3.13 4.58 -7.33
C ILE A 55 4.08 3.81 -6.42
N THR A 56 5.32 4.30 -6.30
CA THR A 56 6.28 3.74 -5.34
C THR A 56 6.84 4.82 -4.44
N TYR A 57 7.06 4.48 -3.17
CA TYR A 57 7.74 5.37 -2.22
C TYR A 57 8.34 4.59 -1.06
N GLN A 58 9.15 5.26 -0.24
CA GLN A 58 9.83 4.63 0.90
C GLN A 58 9.38 5.25 2.21
N HIS A 59 9.13 4.39 3.20
CA HIS A 59 8.95 4.75 4.59
C HIS A 59 10.31 4.79 5.29
N VAL A 60 10.69 5.94 5.80
CA VAL A 60 11.92 6.14 6.56
C VAL A 60 11.62 6.62 7.97
N CYS A 61 12.42 6.17 8.94
CA CYS A 61 12.38 6.73 10.28
C CYS A 61 12.74 8.21 10.23
N GLN A 62 11.90 9.08 10.81
CA GLN A 62 12.11 10.52 10.80
C GLN A 62 13.43 10.94 11.48
N GLU A 63 13.87 10.19 12.49
CA GLU A 63 14.98 10.55 13.36
C GLU A 63 16.36 10.19 12.77
N CYS A 64 16.47 9.02 12.16
CA CYS A 64 17.76 8.52 11.66
C CYS A 64 17.77 8.21 10.16
N GLY A 65 16.66 8.44 9.44
CA GLY A 65 16.55 8.17 8.00
C GLY A 65 16.58 6.69 7.63
N HIS A 66 16.42 5.78 8.60
CA HIS A 66 16.47 4.34 8.36
C HIS A 66 15.27 3.89 7.51
N ILE A 67 15.52 3.14 6.43
CA ILE A 67 14.48 2.65 5.51
C ILE A 67 13.74 1.47 6.14
N ILE A 68 12.50 1.73 6.57
CA ILE A 68 11.61 0.77 7.21
C ILE A 68 11.01 -0.16 6.15
N ALA A 69 10.31 0.42 5.16
CA ALA A 69 9.57 -0.32 4.16
C ALA A 69 9.55 0.42 2.82
N ASN A 70 9.42 -0.33 1.73
CA ASN A 70 9.06 0.21 0.43
C ASN A 70 7.56 -0.03 0.24
N HIS A 71 6.87 0.98 -0.25
CA HIS A 71 5.46 0.93 -0.59
C HIS A 71 5.34 0.88 -2.10
N ARG A 72 4.59 -0.09 -2.59
CA ARG A 72 4.20 -0.23 -3.99
C ARG A 72 2.68 -0.25 -4.05
N TYR A 73 2.13 0.60 -4.89
CA TYR A 73 0.72 0.63 -5.22
C TYR A 73 0.61 0.64 -6.74
N SER A 74 -0.20 -0.25 -7.30
CA SER A 74 -0.48 -0.29 -8.73
C SER A 74 -1.99 -0.24 -8.96
N PHE A 75 -2.36 0.48 -10.01
CA PHE A 75 -3.72 0.58 -10.49
C PHE A 75 -3.71 0.36 -12.00
N TYR A 76 -4.60 -0.49 -12.49
CA TYR A 76 -4.77 -0.72 -13.93
C TYR A 76 -6.21 -1.12 -14.23
N VAL A 77 -6.61 -0.98 -15.49
CA VAL A 77 -7.90 -1.46 -15.98
C VAL A 77 -7.70 -2.73 -16.78
N GLU A 78 -8.28 -3.83 -16.32
CA GLU A 78 -8.27 -5.12 -16.99
C GLU A 78 -9.48 -5.23 -17.94
N ASP A 79 -9.21 -5.55 -19.21
CA ASP A 79 -10.18 -5.81 -20.28
C ASP A 79 -11.28 -4.74 -20.47
N ASP A 80 -11.01 -3.48 -20.10
CA ASP A 80 -11.99 -2.38 -20.07
C ASP A 80 -13.25 -2.68 -19.21
N GLU A 81 -13.19 -3.68 -18.33
CA GLU A 81 -14.32 -4.14 -17.51
C GLU A 81 -14.10 -3.93 -16.00
N TYR A 82 -12.86 -4.05 -15.53
CA TYR A 82 -12.53 -3.99 -14.11
C TYR A 82 -11.33 -3.08 -13.82
N GLN A 83 -11.49 -2.21 -12.84
CA GLN A 83 -10.42 -1.49 -12.15
C GLN A 83 -9.78 -2.43 -11.13
N MET A 84 -8.47 -2.61 -11.25
CA MET A 84 -7.65 -3.43 -10.37
C MET A 84 -6.81 -2.51 -9.49
N TYR A 85 -6.81 -2.78 -8.19
CA TYR A 85 -6.01 -2.06 -7.21
C TYR A 85 -5.16 -3.07 -6.46
N GLU A 86 -3.85 -2.86 -6.43
CA GLU A 86 -2.93 -3.70 -5.71
C GLU A 86 -2.02 -2.84 -4.84
N MET A 87 -1.75 -3.30 -3.63
CA MET A 87 -0.84 -2.67 -2.72
C MET A 87 0.05 -3.71 -2.06
N GLU A 88 1.36 -3.46 -2.05
CA GLU A 88 2.31 -4.24 -1.29
C GLU A 88 3.28 -3.33 -0.53
N CYS A 89 3.30 -3.46 0.80
CA CYS A 89 4.22 -2.76 1.67
C CYS A 89 4.47 -3.56 2.95
N LEU A 90 5.73 -3.68 3.37
CA LEU A 90 6.07 -4.36 4.63
C LEU A 90 5.41 -3.70 5.85
N LEU A 91 5.26 -2.37 5.83
CA LEU A 91 4.64 -1.60 6.91
C LEU A 91 3.11 -1.52 6.75
N CYS A 92 2.63 -1.11 5.57
CA CYS A 92 1.21 -0.83 5.33
C CYS A 92 0.37 -2.09 5.12
N GLY A 93 0.96 -3.14 4.55
CA GLY A 93 0.31 -4.41 4.31
C GLY A 93 0.21 -4.80 2.84
N ARG A 94 -0.52 -5.90 2.61
CA ARG A 94 -0.92 -6.38 1.29
C ARG A 94 -2.42 -6.24 1.13
N GLY A 95 -2.85 -5.69 0.00
CA GLY A 95 -4.27 -5.58 -0.33
C GLY A 95 -4.47 -5.68 -1.83
N GLU A 96 -5.59 -6.27 -2.22
CA GLU A 96 -6.02 -6.42 -3.61
C GLU A 96 -7.53 -6.12 -3.68
N ASP A 97 -7.94 -5.21 -4.55
CA ASP A 97 -9.35 -4.91 -4.79
C ASP A 97 -9.64 -4.89 -6.30
N SER A 98 -10.85 -5.28 -6.68
CA SER A 98 -11.32 -5.23 -8.06
C SER A 98 -12.71 -4.61 -8.11
N ARG A 99 -12.92 -3.62 -8.98
CA ARG A 99 -14.18 -2.90 -9.10
C ARG A 99 -14.62 -2.80 -10.55
N SER A 100 -15.88 -3.08 -10.84
CA SER A 100 -16.37 -2.91 -12.21
C SER A 100 -16.33 -1.44 -12.62
N VAL A 101 -15.90 -1.16 -13.85
CA VAL A 101 -16.05 0.18 -14.45
C VAL A 101 -17.49 0.49 -14.85
N MET A 102 -18.34 -0.53 -14.93
CA MET A 102 -19.74 -0.37 -15.34
C MET A 102 -20.53 0.39 -14.26
N PRO A 103 -21.55 1.18 -14.64
CA PRO A 103 -22.41 1.88 -13.68
C PRO A 103 -23.12 0.97 -12.67
N THR A 104 -23.21 -0.33 -12.98
CA THR A 104 -23.79 -1.34 -12.09
C THR A 104 -22.80 -2.51 -11.99
N ASP A 105 -22.16 -2.64 -10.83
CA ASP A 105 -21.24 -3.73 -10.56
C ASP A 105 -22.03 -5.05 -10.42
N PRO A 106 -21.86 -6.03 -11.34
CA PRO A 106 -22.57 -7.30 -11.29
C PRO A 106 -22.26 -8.10 -10.01
N LYS A 107 -21.07 -7.93 -9.42
CA LYS A 107 -20.67 -8.62 -8.18
C LYS A 107 -21.34 -8.02 -6.94
N HIS A 108 -21.58 -6.70 -6.92
CA HIS A 108 -22.27 -6.04 -5.82
C HIS A 108 -23.79 -6.30 -5.82
N MET A 109 -24.42 -6.52 -6.98
CA MET A 109 -25.85 -6.86 -7.05
C MET A 109 -26.19 -8.23 -6.47
N GLN A 110 -25.24 -9.18 -6.45
CA GLN A 110 -25.49 -10.53 -5.94
C GLN A 110 -25.55 -10.63 -4.40
N GLN A 111 -25.15 -9.60 -3.66
CA GLN A 111 -25.24 -9.58 -2.19
C GLN A 111 -26.55 -8.99 -1.64
N LEU A 112 -27.45 -8.51 -2.53
CA LEU A 112 -28.70 -7.85 -2.13
C LEU A 112 -29.93 -8.78 -2.18
N PHE A 113 -29.77 -10.09 -2.41
CA PHE A 113 -30.85 -11.08 -2.45
C PHE A 113 -30.56 -12.33 -1.62
#